data_AF-A0A942DJI0-F1
#
_entry.id   AF-A0A942DJI0-F1
#
_cell.length_a   1.000
_cell.length_b   1.000
_cell.length_c   1.000
_cell.angle_alpha   90.00
_cell.angle_beta   90.00
_cell.angle_gamma   90.00
#
_symmetry.space_group_name_H-M   'P 1'
#
loop_
_entity.id
_entity.type
_entity.pdbx_description
1 polymer ?
#
loop_
_entity_poly.entity_id
_entity_poly.type
_entity_poly.pdbx_seq_one_letter_code
_entity_poly.pdbx_strand_id
1 'polypeptide(L)'
;MKKSRRNNRGNMIIIVAVVLCLTAMALIVGMSFGGLYFAQNILQNYANELALNGATVLNGSDTAELSQGINTANREGQMNDMIMRTRELVRDSRENMDLTEQEIQNNAGFRSLSDQLLEEATESAKAMEVERKRLKRVSEQEATDLIKNRLATISKMNVKLPWIQMSSPRLFRLKGIVFGQVRGMHSNVEQLSEANNLQREDQNYVAANKHYNAGTNARLEGPEANLDFKVSSLQPASLTKEVAPARLILPSSFALTKGADDLSSAVQVSLIMDVRTTIGAVTDHQIMVRGIATTTGASALRRDDSEFTTFEQ
;
A
#
# COMPACT_ATOMS: atom_id res chain seq x y z
N MET A 1 -43.34 83.22 1.43
CA MET A 1 -42.29 82.17 1.38
C MET A 1 -42.69 80.99 2.28
N LYS A 2 -43.05 79.85 1.71
CA LYS A 2 -43.09 78.56 2.44
C LYS A 2 -42.47 77.50 1.53
N LYS A 3 -41.19 77.18 1.77
CA LYS A 3 -40.51 76.06 1.12
C LYS A 3 -41.19 74.78 1.61
N SER A 4 -41.95 74.14 0.72
CA SER A 4 -42.42 72.78 0.92
C SER A 4 -41.21 71.87 1.06
N ARG A 5 -40.92 71.44 2.30
CA ARG A 5 -40.01 70.31 2.55
C ARG A 5 -40.72 69.07 2.03
N ARG A 6 -40.48 68.74 0.77
CA ARG A 6 -40.78 67.42 0.22
C ARG A 6 -40.06 66.40 1.10
N ASN A 7 -40.84 65.62 1.83
CA ASN A 7 -40.35 64.52 2.63
C ASN A 7 -39.47 63.61 1.75
N ASN A 8 -38.18 63.51 2.09
CA ASN A 8 -37.33 62.39 1.70
C ASN A 8 -37.87 61.11 2.37
N ARG A 9 -39.03 60.61 1.91
CA ARG A 9 -39.37 59.20 2.08
C ARG A 9 -38.47 58.47 1.10
N GLY A 10 -37.22 58.26 1.52
CA GLY A 10 -36.24 57.47 0.81
C GLY A 10 -36.86 56.15 0.42
N ASN A 11 -36.49 55.69 -0.77
CA ASN A 11 -37.10 54.59 -1.49
C ASN A 11 -36.86 53.25 -0.76
N MET A 12 -37.56 53.05 0.36
CA MET A 12 -37.40 51.91 1.28
C MET A 12 -37.62 50.58 0.56
N ILE A 13 -38.48 50.59 -0.47
CA ILE A 13 -38.71 49.47 -1.37
C ILE A 13 -37.45 49.10 -2.16
N ILE A 14 -36.69 50.09 -2.66
CA ILE A 14 -35.43 49.83 -3.37
C ILE A 14 -34.39 49.20 -2.43
N ILE A 15 -34.28 49.71 -1.20
CA ILE A 15 -33.32 49.17 -0.22
C ILE A 15 -33.66 47.70 0.11
N VAL A 16 -34.93 47.39 0.36
CA VAL A 16 -35.38 46.01 0.62
C VAL A 16 -35.14 45.10 -0.58
N ALA A 17 -35.43 45.56 -1.81
CA ALA A 17 -35.19 44.80 -3.02
C ALA A 17 -33.69 44.51 -3.24
N VAL A 18 -32.82 45.49 -3.00
CA VAL A 18 -31.37 45.31 -3.09
C VAL A 18 -30.87 44.32 -2.05
N VAL A 19 -31.35 44.40 -0.80
CA VAL A 19 -30.98 43.45 0.26
C VAL A 19 -31.44 42.03 -0.10
N LEU A 20 -32.66 41.86 -0.61
CA LEU A 20 -33.17 40.56 -1.07
C LEU A 20 -32.36 39.99 -2.24
N CYS A 21 -31.96 40.83 -3.20
CA CYS A 21 -31.08 40.42 -4.29
C CYS A 21 -29.69 40.01 -3.77
N LEU A 22 -29.12 40.75 -2.82
CA LEU A 22 -27.82 40.43 -2.23
C LEU A 22 -27.88 39.13 -1.42
N THR A 23 -28.94 38.90 -0.63
CA THR A 23 -29.11 37.65 0.11
C THR A 23 -29.34 36.47 -0.84
N ALA A 24 -30.15 36.64 -1.89
CA ALA A 24 -30.33 35.62 -2.92
C ALA A 24 -29.02 35.29 -3.64
N MET A 25 -28.23 36.29 -4.02
CA MET A 25 -26.90 36.07 -4.61
C MET A 25 -25.96 35.35 -3.64
N ALA A 26 -25.91 35.75 -2.37
CA ALA A 26 -25.09 35.08 -1.36
C ALA A 26 -25.47 33.61 -1.18
N LEU A 27 -26.77 33.29 -1.19
CA LEU A 27 -27.26 31.92 -1.11
C LEU A 27 -26.88 31.08 -2.33
N ILE A 28 -27.00 31.64 -3.55
CA ILE A 28 -26.62 30.94 -4.78
C ILE A 28 -25.12 30.64 -4.79
N VAL A 29 -24.29 31.61 -4.39
CA VAL A 29 -22.84 31.42 -4.28
C VAL A 29 -22.51 30.34 -3.24
N GLY A 30 -23.12 30.42 -2.05
CA GLY A 30 -22.94 29.43 -0.99
C GLY A 30 -23.33 28.01 -1.41
N MET A 31 -24.48 27.85 -2.06
CA MET A 31 -24.93 26.55 -2.59
C MET A 31 -24.02 26.03 -3.70
N SER A 32 -23.44 26.91 -4.52
CA SER A 32 -22.51 26.52 -5.59
C SER A 32 -21.20 25.98 -5.02
N PHE A 33 -20.60 26.67 -4.06
CA PHE A 33 -19.41 26.18 -3.36
C PHE A 33 -19.70 24.90 -2.58
N GLY A 34 -20.86 24.81 -1.90
CA GLY A 34 -21.28 23.61 -1.19
C GLY A 34 -21.44 22.40 -2.11
N GLY A 35 -22.04 22.58 -3.30
CA GLY A 35 -22.19 21.52 -4.29
C GLY A 35 -20.86 21.01 -4.85
N LEU A 36 -19.91 21.90 -5.12
CA LEU A 36 -18.55 21.52 -5.55
C LEU A 36 -17.79 20.76 -4.45
N TYR A 37 -17.87 21.23 -3.21
CA TYR A 37 -17.24 20.55 -2.07
C TYR A 37 -17.84 19.16 -1.86
N PHE A 38 -19.16 19.02 -2.00
CA PHE A 38 -19.84 17.73 -1.95
C PHE A 38 -19.38 16.79 -3.07
N ALA A 39 -19.26 17.29 -4.31
CA ALA A 39 -18.75 16.53 -5.46
C ALA A 39 -17.32 16.01 -5.21
N GLN A 40 -16.46 16.88 -4.68
CA GLN A 40 -15.08 16.54 -4.35
C GLN A 40 -15.01 15.49 -3.25
N ASN A 41 -15.83 15.60 -2.19
CA ASN A 41 -15.87 14.62 -1.11
C ASN A 41 -16.36 13.26 -1.58
N ILE A 42 -17.40 13.21 -2.41
CA ILE A 42 -17.87 11.95 -3.01
C ILE A 42 -16.76 11.30 -3.82
N LEU A 43 -16.12 12.08 -4.70
CA LEU A 43 -15.06 11.57 -5.56
C LEU A 43 -13.85 11.08 -4.73
N GLN A 44 -13.49 11.81 -3.67
CA GLN A 44 -12.43 11.43 -2.75
C GLN A 44 -12.77 10.13 -2.00
N ASN A 45 -14.02 9.96 -1.56
CA ASN A 45 -14.48 8.73 -0.92
C ASN A 45 -14.37 7.53 -1.87
N TYR A 46 -14.78 7.69 -3.14
CA TYR A 46 -14.61 6.63 -4.14
C TYR A 46 -13.14 6.32 -4.42
N ALA A 47 -12.29 7.34 -4.53
CA ALA A 47 -10.86 7.12 -4.73
C ALA A 47 -10.22 6.37 -3.55
N ASN A 48 -10.61 6.73 -2.33
CA ASN A 48 -10.18 6.06 -1.11
C ASN A 48 -10.66 4.61 -1.03
N GLU A 49 -11.93 4.36 -1.36
CA GLU A 49 -12.53 3.02 -1.39
C GLU A 49 -11.84 2.13 -2.44
N LEU A 50 -11.60 2.66 -3.64
CA LEU A 50 -10.88 1.93 -4.68
C LEU A 50 -9.43 1.63 -4.29
N ALA A 51 -8.74 2.59 -3.67
CA ALA A 51 -7.38 2.38 -3.18
C ALA A 51 -7.35 1.32 -2.07
N LEU A 52 -8.30 1.37 -1.14
CA LEU A 52 -8.43 0.39 -0.05
C LEU A 52 -8.67 -1.02 -0.59
N ASN A 53 -9.59 -1.18 -1.53
CA ASN A 53 -9.85 -2.45 -2.20
C ASN A 53 -8.62 -2.98 -2.96
N GLY A 54 -7.85 -2.09 -3.59
CA GLY A 54 -6.59 -2.46 -4.22
C GLY A 54 -5.58 -2.98 -3.20
N ALA A 55 -5.42 -2.28 -2.08
CA ALA A 55 -4.53 -2.68 -1.00
C ALA A 55 -4.97 -3.98 -0.31
N THR A 56 -6.27 -4.25 -0.14
CA THR A 56 -6.71 -5.53 0.42
C THR A 56 -6.32 -6.71 -0.46
N VAL A 57 -6.42 -6.58 -1.78
CA VAL A 57 -6.01 -7.64 -2.72
C VAL A 57 -4.51 -7.86 -2.70
N LEU A 58 -3.72 -6.78 -2.62
CA LEU A 58 -2.26 -6.90 -2.49
C LEU A 58 -1.85 -7.72 -1.25
N ASN A 59 -2.60 -7.60 -0.14
CA ASN A 59 -2.35 -8.39 1.06
C ASN A 59 -2.67 -9.90 0.84
N GLY A 60 -3.49 -10.21 -0.17
CA GLY A 60 -3.93 -11.54 -0.52
C GLY A 60 -5.26 -11.95 0.12
N SER A 61 -5.92 -11.04 0.85
CA SER A 61 -7.21 -11.33 1.50
C SER A 61 -8.26 -11.55 0.42
N ASP A 62 -8.81 -12.76 0.36
CA ASP A 62 -9.98 -12.98 -0.47
C ASP A 62 -11.17 -12.22 0.14
N THR A 63 -11.98 -11.60 -0.72
CA THR A 63 -13.14 -10.79 -0.31
C THR A 63 -14.15 -11.58 0.53
N ALA A 64 -14.15 -12.91 0.41
CA ALA A 64 -14.94 -13.81 1.24
C ALA A 64 -14.40 -13.96 2.68
N GLU A 65 -13.08 -14.07 2.85
CA GLU A 65 -12.45 -14.23 4.17
C GLU A 65 -12.46 -12.93 4.98
N LEU A 66 -12.44 -11.78 4.29
CA LEU A 66 -12.58 -10.46 4.94
C LEU A 66 -13.91 -10.33 5.71
N SER A 67 -14.97 -11.01 5.24
CA SER A 67 -16.29 -11.00 5.91
C SER A 67 -16.33 -11.80 7.22
N GLN A 68 -15.35 -12.69 7.43
CA GLN A 68 -15.23 -13.51 8.64
C GLN A 68 -14.23 -12.95 9.66
N GLY A 69 -13.61 -11.79 9.38
CA GLY A 69 -12.65 -11.16 10.28
C GLY A 69 -11.33 -11.91 10.43
N ILE A 70 -11.11 -12.96 9.63
CA ILE A 70 -9.88 -13.75 9.61
C ILE A 70 -9.00 -13.18 8.51
N ASN A 71 -8.07 -12.30 8.89
CA ASN A 71 -7.11 -11.69 7.99
C ASN A 71 -5.89 -12.64 7.81
N THR A 72 -6.12 -13.86 7.30
CA THR A 72 -5.11 -14.94 7.20
C THR A 72 -4.17 -14.81 6.02
N ALA A 73 -4.51 -13.99 5.03
CA ALA A 73 -3.68 -13.84 3.86
C ALA A 73 -2.68 -12.69 4.06
N ASN A 74 -1.41 -13.07 4.20
CA ASN A 74 -0.25 -12.19 4.24
C ASN A 74 0.76 -12.68 3.21
N ARG A 75 0.39 -12.63 1.92
CA ARG A 75 1.22 -13.23 0.85
C ARG A 75 2.59 -12.53 0.74
N GLU A 76 2.59 -11.20 0.85
CA GLU A 76 3.83 -10.41 0.79
C GLU A 76 4.74 -10.67 1.99
N GLY A 77 4.17 -10.75 3.20
CA GLY A 77 4.98 -10.99 4.40
C GLY A 77 5.52 -12.41 4.45
N GLN A 78 4.73 -13.42 4.05
CA GLN A 78 5.22 -14.80 3.90
C GLN A 78 6.34 -14.90 2.86
N MET A 79 6.24 -14.15 1.76
CA MET A 79 7.30 -14.10 0.74
C MET A 79 8.58 -13.47 1.31
N ASN A 80 8.48 -12.37 2.05
CA ASN A 80 9.64 -11.76 2.71
C ASN A 80 10.29 -12.73 3.71
N ASP A 81 9.49 -13.44 4.50
CA ASP A 81 9.98 -14.45 5.47
C ASP A 81 10.69 -15.61 4.74
N MET A 82 10.11 -16.11 3.64
CA MET A 82 10.72 -17.17 2.83
C MET A 82 12.05 -16.73 2.22
N ILE A 83 12.14 -15.52 1.67
CA ILE A 83 13.39 -14.98 1.10
C ILE A 83 14.50 -14.96 2.15
N MET A 84 14.18 -14.50 3.37
CA MET A 84 15.16 -14.42 4.44
C MET A 84 15.56 -15.78 4.99
N ARG A 85 14.63 -16.74 5.06
CA ARG A 85 14.96 -18.13 5.40
C ARG A 85 15.80 -18.82 4.32
N THR A 86 15.54 -18.53 3.04
CA THR A 86 16.39 -19.06 1.96
C THR A 86 17.79 -18.46 2.00
N ARG A 87 17.92 -17.18 2.39
CA ARG A 87 19.23 -16.55 2.64
C ARG A 87 19.99 -17.25 3.77
N GLU A 88 19.32 -17.51 4.88
CA GLU A 88 19.87 -18.26 6.01
C GLU A 88 20.32 -19.66 5.58
N LEU A 89 19.46 -20.39 4.85
CA LEU A 89 19.79 -21.72 4.32
C LEU A 89 21.04 -21.73 3.45
N VAL A 90 21.21 -20.76 2.54
CA VAL A 90 22.41 -20.68 1.69
C VAL A 90 23.66 -20.46 2.55
N ARG A 91 23.57 -19.58 3.55
CA ARG A 91 24.67 -19.28 4.45
C ARG A 91 25.04 -20.49 5.32
N ASP A 92 24.05 -21.22 5.83
CA ASP A 92 24.26 -22.41 6.65
C ASP A 92 24.81 -23.58 5.83
N SER A 93 24.33 -23.77 4.58
CA SER A 93 24.92 -24.74 3.66
C SER A 93 26.39 -24.45 3.37
N ARG A 94 26.76 -23.16 3.27
CA ARG A 94 28.16 -22.76 3.10
C ARG A 94 29.00 -23.02 4.35
N GLU A 95 28.49 -22.70 5.54
CA GLU A 95 29.18 -23.02 6.79
C GLU A 95 29.41 -24.54 6.93
N ASN A 96 28.42 -25.35 6.53
CA ASN A 96 28.57 -26.81 6.51
C ASN A 96 29.65 -27.28 5.50
N MET A 97 29.76 -26.63 4.34
CA MET A 97 30.82 -26.92 3.36
C MET A 97 32.20 -26.59 3.94
N ASP A 98 32.35 -25.40 4.55
CA ASP A 98 33.60 -24.94 5.16
C ASP A 98 34.04 -25.86 6.32
N LEU A 99 33.10 -26.29 7.17
CA LEU A 99 33.36 -27.27 8.25
C LEU A 99 33.79 -28.63 7.69
N THR A 100 33.15 -29.10 6.62
CA THR A 100 33.52 -30.37 5.98
C THR A 100 34.93 -30.31 5.40
N GLU A 101 35.32 -29.18 4.80
CA GLU A 101 36.66 -28.98 4.23
C GLU A 101 37.75 -28.84 5.31
N GLN A 102 37.43 -28.26 6.47
CA GLN A 102 38.40 -28.07 7.56
C GLN A 102 38.57 -29.30 8.45
N GLU A 103 37.48 -29.95 8.87
CA GLU A 103 37.51 -30.99 9.90
C GLU A 103 37.55 -32.41 9.30
N ILE A 104 36.95 -32.61 8.12
CA ILE A 104 36.74 -33.92 7.51
C ILE A 104 37.56 -34.02 6.21
N GLN A 105 38.82 -33.58 6.25
CA GLN A 105 39.74 -33.52 5.11
C GLN A 105 39.93 -34.85 4.33
N ASN A 106 39.43 -35.98 4.86
CA ASN A 106 39.64 -37.32 4.31
C ASN A 106 38.36 -38.07 3.91
N ASN A 107 37.15 -37.47 4.00
CA ASN A 107 35.92 -38.17 3.62
C ASN A 107 35.24 -37.51 2.42
N ALA A 108 35.57 -38.01 1.23
CA ALA A 108 35.02 -37.54 -0.05
C ALA A 108 33.48 -37.61 -0.11
N GLY A 109 32.85 -38.53 0.65
CA GLY A 109 31.40 -38.67 0.69
C GLY A 109 30.70 -37.46 1.33
N PHE A 110 31.24 -36.93 2.42
CA PHE A 110 30.67 -35.76 3.08
C PHE A 110 30.86 -34.48 2.26
N ARG A 111 32.01 -34.32 1.60
CA ARG A 111 32.24 -33.19 0.69
C ARG A 111 31.20 -33.17 -0.44
N SER A 112 30.97 -34.30 -1.08
CA SER A 112 29.98 -34.40 -2.16
C SER A 112 28.55 -34.09 -1.69
N LEU A 113 28.20 -34.43 -0.44
CA LEU A 113 26.89 -34.10 0.12
C LEU A 113 26.77 -32.61 0.42
N SER A 114 27.79 -32.01 1.03
CA SER A 114 27.80 -30.57 1.33
C SER A 114 27.76 -29.72 0.06
N ASP A 115 28.46 -30.14 -1.01
CA ASP A 115 28.40 -29.50 -2.32
C ASP A 115 26.97 -29.56 -2.90
N GLN A 116 26.29 -30.71 -2.80
CA GLN A 116 24.90 -30.86 -3.26
C GLN A 116 23.93 -29.98 -2.46
N LEU A 117 24.09 -29.89 -1.13
CA LEU A 117 23.25 -29.04 -0.28
C LEU A 117 23.43 -27.56 -0.57
N LEU A 118 24.66 -27.12 -0.89
CA LEU A 118 24.93 -25.74 -1.30
C LEU A 118 24.35 -25.42 -2.68
N GLU A 119 24.46 -26.36 -3.62
CA GLU A 119 23.85 -26.23 -4.95
C GLU A 119 22.33 -26.15 -4.87
N GLU A 120 21.69 -27.04 -4.09
CA GLU A 120 20.24 -27.05 -3.87
C GLU A 120 19.76 -25.75 -3.20
N ALA A 121 20.48 -25.24 -2.20
CA ALA A 121 20.16 -23.97 -1.56
C ALA A 121 20.27 -22.79 -2.55
N THR A 122 21.31 -22.80 -3.40
CA THR A 122 21.55 -21.77 -4.42
C THR A 122 20.47 -21.79 -5.51
N GLU A 123 20.05 -22.98 -5.95
CA GLU A 123 18.94 -23.14 -6.90
C GLU A 123 17.61 -22.70 -6.29
N SER A 124 17.37 -23.05 -5.02
CA SER A 124 16.19 -22.62 -4.25
C SER A 124 16.11 -21.09 -4.14
N ALA A 125 17.24 -20.41 -3.91
CA ALA A 125 17.31 -18.94 -3.89
C ALA A 125 16.93 -18.31 -5.24
N LYS A 126 17.42 -18.89 -6.35
CA LYS A 126 17.07 -18.43 -7.70
C LYS A 126 15.58 -18.66 -8.01
N ALA A 127 15.05 -19.82 -7.65
CA ALA A 127 13.63 -20.13 -7.81
C ALA A 127 12.74 -19.17 -6.99
N MET A 128 13.16 -18.81 -5.78
CA MET A 128 12.44 -17.87 -4.92
C MET A 128 12.35 -16.47 -5.54
N GLU A 129 13.43 -15.95 -6.15
CA GLU A 129 13.38 -14.65 -6.84
C GLU A 129 12.43 -14.68 -8.04
N VAL A 130 12.33 -15.82 -8.76
CA VAL A 130 11.36 -15.99 -9.85
C VAL A 130 9.93 -15.96 -9.31
N GLU A 131 9.65 -16.69 -8.24
CA GLU A 131 8.32 -16.69 -7.61
C GLU A 131 7.96 -15.32 -7.02
N ARG A 132 8.92 -14.58 -6.46
CA ARG A 132 8.72 -13.21 -5.98
C ARG A 132 8.29 -12.27 -7.11
N LYS A 133 8.94 -12.34 -8.27
CA LYS A 133 8.55 -11.55 -9.46
C LYS A 133 7.19 -11.99 -10.01
N ARG A 134 6.89 -13.29 -9.96
CA ARG A 134 5.58 -13.82 -10.36
C ARG A 134 4.49 -13.31 -9.45
N LEU A 135 4.68 -13.36 -8.14
CA LEU A 135 3.76 -12.86 -7.12
C LEU A 135 3.46 -11.38 -7.35
N LYS A 136 4.48 -10.55 -7.57
CA LYS A 136 4.29 -9.13 -7.90
C LYS A 136 3.33 -8.94 -9.07
N ARG A 137 3.59 -9.62 -10.20
CA ARG A 137 2.80 -9.47 -11.42
C ARG A 137 1.35 -9.88 -11.18
N VAL A 138 1.15 -11.01 -10.49
CA VAL A 138 -0.19 -11.53 -10.18
C VAL A 138 -0.94 -10.57 -9.27
N SER A 139 -0.33 -10.13 -8.15
CA SER A 139 -0.96 -9.21 -7.20
C SER A 139 -1.31 -7.86 -7.82
N GLU A 140 -0.44 -7.27 -8.64
CA GLU A 140 -0.71 -6.00 -9.34
C GLU A 140 -1.83 -6.15 -10.38
N GLN A 141 -1.88 -7.30 -11.07
CA GLN A 141 -2.95 -7.61 -12.02
C GLN A 141 -4.30 -7.80 -11.31
N GLU A 142 -4.35 -8.62 -10.27
CA GLU A 142 -5.54 -8.86 -9.46
C GLU A 142 -6.09 -7.56 -8.85
N ALA A 143 -5.21 -6.72 -8.29
CA ALA A 143 -5.60 -5.42 -7.74
C ALA A 143 -6.13 -4.48 -8.84
N THR A 144 -5.48 -4.45 -10.01
CA THR A 144 -5.92 -3.64 -11.15
C THR A 144 -7.31 -4.07 -11.64
N ASP A 145 -7.55 -5.37 -11.75
CA ASP A 145 -8.81 -5.92 -12.23
C ASP A 145 -9.94 -5.66 -11.22
N LEU A 146 -9.69 -5.80 -9.91
CA LEU A 146 -10.67 -5.44 -8.89
C LEU A 146 -11.02 -3.95 -8.93
N ILE A 147 -10.03 -3.06 -9.03
CA ILE A 147 -10.25 -1.61 -9.09
C ILE A 147 -11.09 -1.26 -10.33
N LYS A 148 -10.78 -1.84 -11.50
CA LYS A 148 -11.55 -1.61 -12.73
C LYS A 148 -12.99 -2.11 -12.60
N ASN A 149 -13.18 -3.30 -12.02
CA ASN A 149 -14.51 -3.88 -11.82
C ASN A 149 -15.35 -3.00 -10.87
N ARG A 150 -14.77 -2.54 -9.76
CA ARG A 150 -15.46 -1.64 -8.81
C ARG A 150 -15.74 -0.28 -9.42
N LEU A 151 -14.80 0.28 -10.19
CA LEU A 151 -15.01 1.52 -10.91
C LEU A 151 -16.17 1.41 -11.90
N ALA A 152 -16.31 0.28 -12.62
CA ALA A 152 -17.41 0.07 -13.55
C ALA A 152 -18.78 0.03 -12.86
N THR A 153 -18.83 -0.34 -11.57
CA THR A 153 -20.05 -0.23 -10.74
C THR A 153 -20.30 1.22 -10.31
N ILE A 154 -19.26 1.93 -9.86
CA ILE A 154 -19.35 3.34 -9.42
C ILE A 154 -19.70 4.28 -10.59
N SER A 155 -19.15 4.03 -11.79
CA SER A 155 -19.36 4.86 -12.97
C SER A 155 -20.81 4.87 -13.46
N LYS A 156 -21.65 3.92 -13.01
CA LYS A 156 -23.09 3.88 -13.33
C LYS A 156 -23.90 4.87 -12.49
N MET A 157 -23.35 5.41 -11.41
CA MET A 157 -24.02 6.42 -10.58
C MET A 157 -23.82 7.82 -11.17
N ASN A 158 -24.87 8.35 -11.80
CA ASN A 158 -24.92 9.74 -12.23
C ASN A 158 -25.54 10.60 -11.12
N VAL A 159 -24.73 11.43 -10.47
CA VAL A 159 -25.24 12.43 -9.53
C VAL A 159 -25.67 13.66 -10.33
N LYS A 160 -26.98 13.88 -10.42
CA LYS A 160 -27.57 15.09 -11.02
C LYS A 160 -28.05 16.00 -9.92
N LEU A 161 -27.37 17.12 -9.71
CA LEU A 161 -27.87 18.22 -8.89
C LEU A 161 -28.60 19.22 -9.79
N PRO A 162 -29.55 20.02 -9.27
CA PRO A 162 -30.42 20.84 -10.13
C PRO A 162 -29.68 21.88 -10.98
N TRP A 163 -28.48 22.30 -10.58
CA TRP A 163 -27.63 23.27 -11.29
C TRP A 163 -26.20 22.77 -11.59
N ILE A 164 -25.88 21.53 -11.21
CA ILE A 164 -24.57 20.90 -11.45
C ILE A 164 -24.78 19.52 -12.05
N GLN A 165 -24.25 19.32 -13.26
CA GLN A 165 -24.15 18.04 -13.92
C GLN A 165 -22.75 17.49 -13.69
N MET A 166 -22.66 16.31 -13.07
CA MET A 166 -21.40 15.60 -12.88
C MET A 166 -21.34 14.45 -13.87
N SER A 167 -20.21 14.28 -14.54
CA SER A 167 -19.94 13.08 -15.33
C SER A 167 -19.68 11.89 -14.41
N SER A 168 -19.77 10.67 -14.94
CA SER A 168 -19.24 9.49 -14.26
C SER A 168 -17.75 9.67 -13.95
N PRO A 169 -17.28 9.23 -12.76
CA PRO A 169 -15.86 9.23 -12.45
C PRO A 169 -15.11 8.26 -13.36
N ARG A 170 -13.93 8.67 -13.82
CA ARG A 170 -13.04 7.84 -14.65
C ARG A 170 -11.62 7.86 -14.12
N LEU A 171 -10.85 6.82 -14.43
CA LEU A 171 -9.43 6.77 -14.10
C LEU A 171 -8.66 7.85 -14.85
N PHE A 172 -7.65 8.43 -14.19
CA PHE A 172 -6.74 9.39 -14.79
C PHE A 172 -5.80 8.72 -15.81
N ARG A 173 -6.31 8.42 -17.00
CA ARG A 173 -5.59 7.81 -18.15
C ARG A 173 -4.61 6.70 -17.70
N LEU A 174 -3.44 6.61 -18.35
CA LEU A 174 -2.37 5.62 -18.10
C LEU A 174 -1.74 5.70 -16.69
N LYS A 175 -2.12 6.69 -15.86
CA LYS A 175 -1.61 6.88 -14.49
C LYS A 175 -2.70 6.77 -13.43
N GLY A 176 -3.85 6.19 -13.80
CA GLY A 176 -5.01 6.10 -12.92
C GLY A 176 -4.80 5.16 -11.74
N ILE A 177 -3.95 4.14 -11.90
CA ILE A 177 -3.57 3.19 -10.85
C ILE A 177 -2.05 3.14 -10.84
N VAL A 178 -1.46 3.36 -9.67
CA VAL A 178 -0.01 3.33 -9.47
C VAL A 178 0.28 2.49 -8.24
N PHE A 179 1.16 1.51 -8.41
CA PHE A 179 1.66 0.67 -7.34
C PHE A 179 2.95 1.25 -6.77
N GLY A 180 3.14 1.10 -5.47
CA GLY A 180 4.22 1.74 -4.74
C GLY A 180 4.48 1.09 -3.40
N GLN A 181 5.20 1.83 -2.57
CA GLN A 181 5.59 1.46 -1.22
C GLN A 181 5.43 2.64 -0.26
N VAL A 182 5.44 2.34 1.04
CA VAL A 182 5.42 3.37 2.08
C VAL A 182 6.84 3.81 2.42
N ARG A 183 7.09 5.13 2.39
CA ARG A 183 8.38 5.73 2.72
C ARG A 183 8.74 5.50 4.18
N GLY A 184 9.99 5.14 4.42
CA GLY A 184 10.54 4.97 5.77
C GLY A 184 9.89 3.83 6.56
N MET A 185 9.18 2.93 5.87
CA MET A 185 8.65 1.72 6.48
C MET A 185 9.71 0.62 6.43
N HIS A 186 9.84 -0.13 7.51
CA HIS A 186 10.68 -1.33 7.55
C HIS A 186 9.93 -2.52 6.93
N SER A 187 10.62 -3.64 6.78
CA SER A 187 9.99 -4.92 6.46
C SER A 187 9.36 -5.55 7.71
N ASN A 188 8.50 -6.55 7.48
CA ASN A 188 7.94 -7.39 8.54
C ASN A 188 8.96 -8.39 9.08
N VAL A 189 10.05 -8.66 8.36
CA VAL A 189 11.05 -9.66 8.78
C VAL A 189 11.95 -9.10 9.87
N GLU A 190 12.06 -9.86 10.95
CA GLU A 190 13.00 -9.62 12.04
C GLU A 190 14.38 -10.23 11.72
N GLN A 191 15.42 -9.64 12.28
CA GLN A 191 16.75 -10.21 12.26
C GLN A 191 16.75 -11.57 12.96
N LEU A 192 17.22 -12.60 12.27
CA LEU A 192 17.34 -13.95 12.80
C LEU A 192 18.37 -13.94 13.94
N SER A 193 17.95 -14.34 15.14
CA SER A 193 18.73 -14.20 16.38
C SER A 193 19.72 -15.33 16.63
N GLU A 194 19.67 -16.42 15.86
CA GLU A 194 20.32 -17.69 16.21
C GLU A 194 21.70 -17.87 15.55
N ALA A 195 21.97 -17.19 14.43
CA ALA A 195 23.26 -17.25 13.73
C ALA A 195 24.12 -16.00 14.02
N ASN A 196 25.07 -16.12 14.97
CA ASN A 196 25.97 -15.03 15.39
C ASN A 196 26.75 -14.36 14.25
N ASN A 197 27.06 -15.11 13.18
CA ASN A 197 27.83 -14.61 12.04
C ASN A 197 26.94 -13.82 11.06
N LEU A 198 25.72 -14.32 10.77
CA LEU A 198 24.75 -13.62 9.93
C LEU A 198 24.35 -12.29 10.55
N GLN A 199 24.22 -12.24 11.89
CA GLN A 199 23.91 -11.01 12.62
C GLN A 199 24.92 -9.88 12.38
N ARG A 200 26.21 -10.22 12.18
CA ARG A 200 27.26 -9.23 11.89
C ARG A 200 27.15 -8.70 10.46
N GLU A 201 26.91 -9.58 9.50
CA GLU A 201 26.70 -9.21 8.09
C GLU A 201 25.43 -8.34 7.92
N ASP A 202 24.42 -8.59 8.76
CA ASP A 202 23.12 -7.93 8.70
C ASP A 202 23.09 -6.50 9.27
N GLN A 203 24.16 -6.05 9.94
CA GLN A 203 24.19 -4.73 10.61
C GLN A 203 23.88 -3.55 9.67
N ASN A 204 24.21 -3.69 8.38
CA ASN A 204 23.96 -2.67 7.37
C ASN A 204 22.53 -2.73 6.77
N TYR A 205 21.85 -3.86 6.94
CA TYR A 205 20.53 -4.11 6.35
C TYR A 205 19.40 -3.98 7.37
N VAL A 206 19.72 -4.07 8.67
CA VAL A 206 18.77 -4.06 9.77
C VAL A 206 18.71 -2.67 10.42
N ALA A 207 17.51 -2.21 10.73
CA ALA A 207 17.29 -0.97 11.46
C ALA A 207 17.42 -1.16 12.98
N ALA A 208 17.43 -0.06 13.73
CA ALA A 208 17.56 -0.08 15.20
C ALA A 208 16.47 -0.92 15.90
N ASN A 209 15.33 -1.13 15.26
CA ASN A 209 14.23 -1.97 15.75
C ASN A 209 14.38 -3.46 15.42
N LYS A 210 15.56 -3.90 14.94
CA LYS A 210 15.85 -5.28 14.52
C LYS A 210 15.04 -5.79 13.33
N HIS A 211 14.36 -4.92 12.59
CA HIS A 211 13.71 -5.28 11.33
C HIS A 211 14.57 -4.88 10.13
N TYR A 212 14.46 -5.63 9.04
CA TYR A 212 15.13 -5.29 7.79
C TYR A 212 14.61 -3.96 7.21
N ASN A 213 15.52 -3.18 6.63
CA ASN A 213 15.18 -1.99 5.87
C ASN A 213 14.39 -2.38 4.62
N ALA A 214 13.40 -1.57 4.24
CA ALA A 214 12.63 -1.84 3.04
C ALA A 214 13.41 -1.53 1.76
N GLY A 215 13.19 -2.33 0.72
CA GLY A 215 13.80 -2.13 -0.59
C GLY A 215 15.31 -2.35 -0.59
N THR A 216 15.85 -2.99 0.46
CA THR A 216 17.24 -3.42 0.49
C THR A 216 17.37 -4.83 -0.06
N ASN A 217 18.48 -5.04 -0.76
CA ASN A 217 18.91 -6.35 -1.20
C ASN A 217 19.98 -6.85 -0.24
N ALA A 218 19.62 -7.75 0.67
CA ALA A 218 20.49 -8.30 1.71
C ALA A 218 21.42 -9.36 1.12
N ARG A 219 22.33 -8.96 0.23
CA ARG A 219 23.28 -9.89 -0.41
C ARG A 219 24.20 -10.51 0.63
N LEU A 220 24.51 -11.79 0.43
CA LEU A 220 25.54 -12.50 1.19
C LEU A 220 26.93 -12.04 0.74
N GLU A 221 27.91 -12.10 1.65
CA GLU A 221 29.31 -11.87 1.30
C GLU A 221 29.92 -13.14 0.68
N GLY A 222 30.90 -13.02 -0.23
CA GLY A 222 31.63 -14.17 -0.80
C GLY A 222 31.12 -14.65 -2.17
N PRO A 223 31.30 -15.95 -2.51
CA PRO A 223 31.00 -16.48 -3.85
C PRO A 223 29.53 -16.36 -4.26
N GLU A 224 28.61 -16.39 -3.29
CA GLU A 224 27.16 -16.30 -3.47
C GLU A 224 26.64 -14.84 -3.47
N ALA A 225 27.53 -13.85 -3.53
CA ALA A 225 27.16 -12.42 -3.58
C ALA A 225 26.37 -12.02 -4.84
N ASN A 226 26.27 -12.93 -5.82
CA ASN A 226 25.44 -12.79 -7.01
C ASN A 226 23.95 -13.07 -6.74
N LEU A 227 23.60 -13.69 -5.61
CA LEU A 227 22.21 -13.94 -5.24
C LEU A 227 21.54 -12.67 -4.70
N ASP A 228 20.31 -12.44 -5.12
CA ASP A 228 19.50 -11.30 -4.70
C ASP A 228 18.49 -11.75 -3.63
N PHE A 229 18.55 -11.14 -2.45
CA PHE A 229 17.61 -11.33 -1.35
C PHE A 229 16.89 -10.00 -1.07
N LYS A 230 15.93 -9.66 -1.94
CA LYS A 230 15.22 -8.38 -1.89
C LYS A 230 14.04 -8.46 -0.94
N VAL A 231 14.07 -7.61 0.08
CA VAL A 231 13.01 -7.55 1.09
C VAL A 231 12.14 -6.31 0.85
N SER A 232 10.82 -6.50 0.79
CA SER A 232 9.88 -5.42 0.51
C SER A 232 9.46 -4.64 1.76
N SER A 233 9.03 -3.38 1.56
CA SER A 233 8.39 -2.60 2.63
C SER A 233 7.08 -3.24 3.02
N LEU A 234 6.94 -3.65 4.27
CA LEU A 234 5.69 -4.16 4.77
C LEU A 234 5.68 -3.89 6.25
N GLN A 235 4.66 -3.19 6.74
CA GLN A 235 4.68 -2.81 8.15
C GLN A 235 4.80 -4.08 9.01
N PRO A 236 5.72 -4.11 9.99
CA PRO A 236 5.80 -5.20 10.93
C PRO A 236 4.48 -5.32 11.69
N ALA A 237 4.08 -6.56 11.96
CA ALA A 237 2.86 -6.86 12.67
C ALA A 237 2.87 -6.17 14.03
N SER A 238 1.67 -5.83 14.51
CA SER A 238 1.52 -5.42 15.91
C SER A 238 1.95 -6.56 16.85
N LEU A 239 2.28 -6.22 18.10
CA LEU A 239 2.68 -7.17 19.16
C LEU A 239 1.73 -8.38 19.29
N THR A 240 0.47 -8.27 18.83
CA THR A 240 -0.54 -9.34 18.86
C THR A 240 -0.49 -10.30 17.66
N LYS A 241 0.51 -10.22 16.77
CA LYS A 241 0.67 -11.11 15.59
C LYS A 241 -0.51 -11.10 14.61
N GLU A 242 -1.43 -10.15 14.73
CA GLU A 242 -2.54 -9.95 13.79
C GLU A 242 -2.11 -9.10 12.60
N VAL A 243 -2.50 -9.53 11.39
CA VAL A 243 -2.37 -8.73 10.16
C VAL A 243 -3.28 -7.52 10.32
N ALA A 244 -2.70 -6.32 10.37
CA ALA A 244 -3.51 -5.11 10.38
C ALA A 244 -4.36 -5.02 9.09
N PRO A 245 -5.52 -4.36 9.11
CA PRO A 245 -6.29 -4.14 7.90
C PRO A 245 -5.56 -3.14 6.99
N ALA A 246 -5.84 -3.22 5.69
CA ALA A 246 -5.44 -2.18 4.75
C ALA A 246 -5.93 -0.81 5.24
N ARG A 247 -5.15 0.25 5.02
CA ARG A 247 -5.47 1.58 5.53
C ARG A 247 -5.08 2.68 4.57
N LEU A 248 -5.79 3.80 4.67
CA LEU A 248 -5.47 5.01 3.92
C LEU A 248 -4.19 5.65 4.47
N ILE A 249 -3.37 6.17 3.57
CA ILE A 249 -2.13 6.87 3.92
C ILE A 249 -2.07 8.24 3.26
N LEU A 250 -1.24 9.10 3.83
CA LEU A 250 -0.99 10.42 3.29
C LEU A 250 -0.18 10.33 1.98
N PRO A 251 -0.42 11.22 1.00
CA PRO A 251 0.37 11.27 -0.23
C PRO A 251 1.87 11.49 -0.03
N SER A 252 2.26 12.16 1.06
CA SER A 252 3.67 12.35 1.43
C SER A 252 4.37 11.05 1.80
N SER A 253 3.62 10.07 2.31
CA SER A 253 4.14 8.77 2.75
C SER A 253 4.23 7.77 1.59
N PHE A 254 3.65 8.07 0.43
CA PHE A 254 3.74 7.21 -0.75
C PHE A 254 5.05 7.44 -1.50
N ALA A 255 5.70 6.35 -1.89
CA ALA A 255 6.78 6.35 -2.86
C ALA A 255 6.47 5.37 -3.99
N LEU A 256 6.76 5.78 -5.21
CA LEU A 256 6.82 4.83 -6.32
C LEU A 256 7.90 3.80 -6.02
N THR A 257 7.61 2.55 -6.35
CA THR A 257 8.58 1.47 -6.30
C THR A 257 9.73 1.82 -7.24
N LYS A 258 10.93 2.06 -6.67
CA LYS A 258 12.09 2.54 -7.43
C LYS A 258 12.70 1.44 -8.31
N GLY A 259 12.45 0.16 -8.00
CA GLY A 259 12.80 -0.98 -8.82
C GLY A 259 11.60 -1.53 -9.60
N ALA A 260 11.83 -1.94 -10.84
CA ALA A 260 10.85 -2.72 -11.62
C ALA A 260 10.47 -4.03 -10.92
N ASP A 261 11.30 -4.49 -9.99
CA ASP A 261 11.20 -5.84 -9.42
C ASP A 261 10.69 -5.89 -7.97
N ASP A 262 10.66 -4.81 -7.18
CA ASP A 262 10.26 -4.91 -5.76
C ASP A 262 8.74 -5.12 -5.60
N LEU A 263 8.32 -5.84 -4.56
CA LEU A 263 6.89 -6.02 -4.26
C LEU A 263 6.25 -4.68 -3.86
N SER A 264 5.00 -4.50 -4.25
CA SER A 264 4.28 -3.24 -4.12
C SER A 264 3.33 -3.32 -2.92
N SER A 265 3.63 -2.62 -1.83
CA SER A 265 2.80 -2.62 -0.61
C SER A 265 1.75 -1.51 -0.55
N ALA A 266 1.70 -0.63 -1.54
CA ALA A 266 0.73 0.47 -1.58
C ALA A 266 0.13 0.67 -2.97
N VAL A 267 -1.13 1.11 -3.00
CA VAL A 267 -1.86 1.48 -4.21
C VAL A 267 -2.28 2.94 -4.13
N GLN A 268 -2.00 3.68 -5.19
CA GLN A 268 -2.56 5.00 -5.45
C GLN A 268 -3.56 4.90 -6.61
N VAL A 269 -4.79 5.37 -6.36
CA VAL A 269 -5.83 5.51 -7.37
C VAL A 269 -6.13 6.98 -7.61
N SER A 270 -6.05 7.41 -8.87
CA SER A 270 -6.33 8.78 -9.30
C SER A 270 -7.59 8.81 -10.15
N LEU A 271 -8.62 9.49 -9.65
CA LEU A 271 -9.89 9.67 -10.34
C LEU A 271 -10.03 11.10 -10.86
N ILE A 272 -10.70 11.23 -12.00
CA ILE A 272 -11.10 12.50 -12.57
C ILE A 272 -12.61 12.49 -12.87
N MET A 273 -13.26 13.63 -12.62
CA MET A 273 -14.67 13.85 -12.88
C MET A 273 -14.85 15.21 -13.53
N ASP A 274 -15.62 15.25 -14.62
CA ASP A 274 -16.00 16.49 -15.29
C ASP A 274 -17.26 17.04 -14.60
N VAL A 275 -17.21 18.29 -14.17
CA VAL A 275 -18.30 19.01 -13.50
C VAL A 275 -18.71 20.19 -14.37
N ARG A 276 -19.97 20.20 -14.75
CA ARG A 276 -20.59 21.24 -15.58
C ARG A 276 -21.68 21.97 -14.81
N THR A 277 -21.64 23.28 -14.81
CA THR A 277 -22.73 24.13 -14.29
C THR A 277 -23.72 24.43 -15.41
N THR A 278 -25.02 24.33 -15.12
CA THR A 278 -26.08 24.55 -16.13
C THR A 278 -26.79 25.90 -15.97
N ILE A 279 -26.56 26.62 -14.87
CA ILE A 279 -27.13 27.95 -14.63
C ILE A 279 -26.07 29.01 -14.93
N GLY A 280 -26.30 29.81 -15.98
CA GLY A 280 -25.41 30.91 -16.38
C GLY A 280 -24.44 30.55 -17.50
N ALA A 281 -23.20 31.04 -17.43
CA ALA A 281 -22.15 30.63 -18.36
C ALA A 281 -21.79 29.16 -18.11
N VAL A 282 -21.89 28.33 -19.15
CA VAL A 282 -21.49 26.91 -19.07
C VAL A 282 -20.00 26.85 -18.79
N THR A 283 -19.63 26.47 -17.57
CA THR A 283 -18.24 26.21 -17.20
C THR A 283 -18.02 24.71 -17.06
N ASP A 284 -17.05 24.19 -17.81
CA ASP A 284 -16.56 22.82 -17.68
C ASP A 284 -15.30 22.82 -16.82
N HIS A 285 -15.35 22.11 -15.69
CA HIS A 285 -14.24 21.98 -14.76
C HIS A 285 -13.94 20.51 -14.50
N GLN A 286 -12.65 20.19 -14.37
CA GLN A 286 -12.18 18.86 -14.01
C GLN A 286 -11.75 18.83 -12.56
N ILE A 287 -12.38 17.96 -11.77
CA ILE A 287 -11.96 17.66 -10.41
C ILE A 287 -11.10 16.40 -10.47
N MET A 288 -9.86 16.50 -9.98
CA MET A 288 -8.96 15.37 -9.81
C MET A 288 -8.78 15.10 -8.32
N VAL A 289 -8.92 13.84 -7.92
CA VAL A 289 -8.64 13.39 -6.56
C VAL A 289 -7.73 12.17 -6.59
N ARG A 290 -7.06 11.93 -5.45
CA ARG A 290 -6.15 10.80 -5.29
C ARG A 290 -6.47 10.11 -3.97
N GLY A 291 -6.75 8.82 -4.03
CA GLY A 291 -6.82 7.93 -2.88
C GLY A 291 -5.56 7.09 -2.82
N ILE A 292 -5.02 6.89 -1.62
CA ILE A 292 -3.81 6.07 -1.43
C ILE A 292 -4.04 5.18 -0.22
N ALA A 293 -3.78 3.88 -0.40
CA ALA A 293 -3.88 2.90 0.66
C ALA A 293 -2.64 1.99 0.68
N THR A 294 -2.34 1.44 1.86
CA THR A 294 -1.23 0.51 2.08
C THR A 294 -1.74 -0.82 2.62
N THR A 295 -1.03 -1.89 2.25
CA THR A 295 -1.07 -3.19 2.91
C THR A 295 -0.27 -3.14 4.21
N THR A 296 -0.45 -4.15 5.05
CA THR A 296 0.31 -4.34 6.28
C THR A 296 0.61 -5.82 6.42
N GLY A 297 1.79 -6.16 6.94
CA GLY A 297 2.21 -7.55 7.06
C GLY A 297 1.85 -8.14 8.40
N ALA A 298 1.59 -9.45 8.42
CA ALA A 298 1.85 -10.26 9.60
C ALA A 298 3.35 -10.61 9.70
N SER A 299 3.79 -10.90 10.91
CA SER A 299 5.03 -11.59 11.22
C SER A 299 4.68 -13.04 11.58
N ALA A 300 5.50 -14.01 11.15
CA ALA A 300 5.25 -15.42 11.40
C ALA A 300 5.15 -15.74 12.90
N LEU A 301 4.22 -16.63 13.25
CA LEU A 301 4.13 -17.27 14.57
C LEU A 301 5.43 -18.04 14.84
N ARG A 302 6.35 -17.47 15.63
CA ARG A 302 7.27 -18.29 16.42
C ARG A 302 6.39 -19.12 17.36
N ARG A 303 6.40 -20.44 17.18
CA ARG A 303 5.92 -21.40 18.18
C ARG A 303 6.92 -21.28 19.33
N ASP A 304 6.57 -20.51 20.34
CA ASP A 304 7.31 -20.56 21.59
C ASP A 304 6.94 -21.89 22.25
N ASP A 305 7.69 -22.94 21.93
CA ASP A 305 7.58 -24.25 22.58
C ASP A 305 8.16 -24.23 24.02
N SER A 306 8.17 -23.07 24.69
CA SER A 306 8.74 -22.88 26.02
C SER A 306 7.74 -23.02 27.18
N GLU A 307 6.53 -23.54 26.96
CA GLU A 307 5.56 -23.85 28.03
C GLU A 307 5.34 -25.36 28.26
N PHE A 308 6.41 -26.16 28.16
CA PHE A 308 6.42 -27.53 28.71
C PHE A 308 7.59 -27.72 29.69
N THR A 309 7.64 -26.90 30.74
CA THR A 309 8.30 -27.31 31.99
C THR A 309 7.25 -27.80 32.96
N THR A 310 7.09 -29.13 32.95
CA THR A 310 6.65 -30.00 34.05
C THR A 310 6.50 -29.32 35.41
N PHE A 311 5.25 -29.16 35.86
CA PHE A 311 4.95 -29.18 37.29
C PHE A 311 4.81 -30.64 37.72
N GLU A 312 5.94 -31.26 38.05
CA GLU A 312 5.98 -32.34 39.05
C GLU A 312 6.69 -31.79 40.28
N GLN A 313 5.90 -31.54 41.33
CA GLN A 313 6.16 -31.89 42.73
C GLN A 313 4.91 -31.63 43.57
#